data_AF-A0A969WQ02-F1
#
_entry.id   AF-A0A969WQ02-F1
#
_cell.length_a   1.000
_cell.length_b   1.000
_cell.length_c   1.000
_cell.angle_alpha   90.00
_cell.angle_beta   90.00
_cell.angle_gamma   90.00
#
_symmetry.space_group_name_H-M   'P 1'
#
loop_
_entity.id
_entity.type
_entity.pdbx_description
1 polymer ?
#
loop_
_entity_poly.entity_id
_entity_poly.type
_entity_poly.pdbx_seq_one_letter_code
_entity_poly.pdbx_strand_id
1 'polypeptide(L)'
;YHLMDIETEYWSKEFKELENNSTDYIEIERWTSSEAFQVMSDFADLIPDYRLKSRLFYALSKKKPFAEFKFVIDHSGHYRQEWFKFRDKWQQEFVAELLEDLNASDE
;
A
#
# COMPACT_ATOMS: atom_id res chain seq x y z
N TYR A 1 22.65 -8.50 -12.27
CA TYR A 1 23.09 -7.17 -11.81
C TYR A 1 23.10 -6.22 -13.00
N HIS A 2 21.93 -5.77 -13.46
CA HIS A 2 21.85 -4.78 -14.57
C HIS A 2 20.53 -3.98 -14.62
N LEU A 3 19.58 -4.25 -13.72
CA LEU A 3 18.33 -3.46 -13.61
C LEU A 3 18.52 -2.22 -12.73
N MET A 4 19.34 -2.31 -11.67
CA MET A 4 19.66 -1.16 -10.82
C MET A 4 20.40 -0.06 -11.59
N ASP A 5 21.32 -0.40 -12.50
CA ASP A 5 22.13 0.61 -13.21
C ASP A 5 21.30 1.46 -14.19
N ILE A 6 20.31 0.85 -14.86
CA ILE A 6 19.44 1.53 -15.84
C ILE A 6 18.44 2.47 -15.13
N GLU A 7 17.90 2.05 -13.98
CA GLU A 7 16.97 2.85 -13.19
C GLU A 7 17.70 4.05 -12.53
N THR A 8 18.97 3.85 -12.15
CA THR A 8 19.83 4.90 -11.57
C THR A 8 20.15 6.02 -12.57
N GLU A 9 20.30 5.70 -13.86
CA GLU A 9 20.62 6.70 -14.89
C GLU A 9 19.40 7.60 -15.21
N TYR A 10 18.19 7.03 -15.19
CA TYR A 10 16.94 7.75 -15.49
C TYR A 10 16.55 8.75 -14.39
N TRP A 11 16.75 8.38 -13.13
CA TRP A 11 16.47 9.23 -11.96
C TRP A 11 17.71 10.00 -11.47
N SER A 12 18.81 9.98 -12.24
CA SER A 12 20.09 10.54 -11.82
C SER A 12 20.03 12.03 -11.50
N LYS A 13 19.11 12.77 -12.13
CA LYS A 13 18.91 14.19 -11.88
C LYS A 13 18.16 14.41 -10.56
N GLU A 14 17.08 13.67 -10.36
CA GLU A 14 16.23 13.72 -9.17
C GLU A 14 17.02 13.28 -7.92
N PHE A 15 17.85 12.23 -8.03
CA PHE A 15 18.74 11.84 -6.93
C PHE A 15 19.75 12.93 -6.57
N LYS A 16 20.34 13.59 -7.56
CA LYS A 16 21.24 14.74 -7.29
C LYS A 16 20.50 15.91 -6.66
N GLU A 17 19.24 16.14 -7.01
CA GLU A 17 18.42 17.19 -6.40
C GLU A 17 18.11 16.85 -4.93
N LEU A 18 17.73 15.60 -4.65
CA LEU A 18 17.52 15.09 -3.28
C LEU A 18 18.79 15.16 -2.43
N GLU A 19 19.96 14.81 -2.99
CA GLU A 19 21.24 14.90 -2.26
C GLU A 19 21.63 16.35 -1.94
N ASN A 20 21.40 17.29 -2.87
CA ASN A 20 21.78 18.69 -2.69
C ASN A 20 20.81 19.46 -1.78
N ASN A 21 19.54 19.06 -1.73
CA ASN A 21 18.46 19.72 -0.99
C ASN A 21 17.78 18.77 0.00
N SER A 22 18.54 17.89 0.65
CA SER A 22 17.99 16.81 1.48
C SER A 22 17.12 17.28 2.64
N THR A 23 17.28 18.52 3.10
CA THR A 23 16.45 19.15 4.14
C THR A 23 15.08 19.60 3.66
N ASP A 24 14.87 19.69 2.34
CA ASP A 24 13.61 20.19 1.74
C ASP A 24 12.62 19.05 1.43
N TYR A 25 13.00 17.80 1.69
CA TYR A 25 12.20 16.62 1.42
C TYR A 25 12.06 15.75 2.66
N ILE A 26 10.92 15.08 2.76
CA ILE A 26 10.64 14.11 3.80
C ILE A 26 10.47 12.74 3.14
N GLU A 27 11.22 11.75 3.63
CA GLU A 27 11.04 10.37 3.23
C GLU A 27 9.80 9.80 3.93
N ILE A 28 8.85 9.30 3.14
CA ILE A 28 7.65 8.62 3.64
C ILE A 28 7.90 7.13 3.56
N GLU A 29 7.93 6.48 4.71
CA GLU A 29 8.06 5.02 4.77
C GLU A 29 6.87 4.34 4.09
N ARG A 30 7.16 3.23 3.40
CA ARG A 30 6.09 2.37 2.87
C ARG A 30 5.42 1.64 4.02
N TRP A 31 4.10 1.46 3.93
CA TRP A 31 3.37 0.53 4.79
C TRP A 31 4.08 -0.83 4.93
N THR A 32 4.11 -1.31 6.16
CA THR A 32 4.58 -2.63 6.55
C THR A 32 3.68 -3.72 6.00
N SER A 33 4.17 -4.96 6.02
CA SER A 33 3.34 -6.12 5.67
C SER A 33 2.16 -6.30 6.64
N SER A 34 2.28 -5.87 7.89
CA SER A 34 1.22 -5.95 8.89
C SER A 34 0.09 -4.96 8.58
N GLU A 35 0.43 -3.70 8.25
CA GLU A 35 -0.57 -2.70 7.82
C GLU A 35 -1.26 -3.14 6.52
N ALA A 36 -0.49 -3.63 5.53
CA ALA A 36 -1.07 -4.15 4.31
C ALA A 36 -2.04 -5.33 4.57
N PHE A 37 -1.72 -6.20 5.53
CA PHE A 37 -2.62 -7.29 5.95
C PHE A 37 -3.88 -6.75 6.61
N GLN A 38 -3.75 -5.75 7.48
CA GLN A 38 -4.88 -5.12 8.17
C GLN A 38 -5.86 -4.50 7.16
N VAL A 39 -5.36 -3.72 6.19
CA VAL A 39 -6.18 -3.10 5.14
C VAL A 39 -6.97 -4.14 4.34
N MET A 40 -6.35 -5.28 4.02
CA MET A 40 -7.03 -6.39 3.34
C MET A 40 -8.12 -7.00 4.22
N SER A 41 -7.86 -7.17 5.52
CA SER A 41 -8.81 -7.70 6.49
C SER A 41 -10.00 -6.78 6.68
N ASP A 42 -9.76 -5.47 6.84
CA ASP A 42 -10.79 -4.45 7.02
C ASP A 42 -11.71 -4.39 5.80
N PHE A 43 -11.13 -4.39 4.59
CA PHE A 43 -11.91 -4.47 3.37
C PHE A 43 -12.78 -5.74 3.32
N ALA A 44 -12.21 -6.91 3.64
CA ALA A 44 -12.95 -8.15 3.66
C ALA A 44 -14.12 -8.13 4.66
N ASP A 45 -13.95 -7.43 5.79
CA ASP A 45 -15.01 -7.31 6.80
C ASP A 45 -16.19 -6.46 6.32
N LEU A 46 -15.92 -5.43 5.53
CA LEU A 46 -16.91 -4.52 4.95
C LEU A 46 -17.73 -5.15 3.80
N ILE A 47 -17.31 -6.29 3.24
CA ILE A 47 -18.01 -6.94 2.14
C ILE A 47 -19.37 -7.53 2.62
N PRO A 48 -20.51 -7.12 2.01
CA PRO A 48 -21.82 -7.66 2.37
C PRO A 48 -22.07 -9.07 1.83
N ASP A 49 -21.45 -9.46 0.72
CA ASP A 49 -21.52 -10.83 0.21
C ASP A 49 -20.75 -11.80 1.11
N TYR A 50 -21.49 -12.54 1.93
CA TYR A 50 -20.93 -13.51 2.87
C TYR A 50 -20.02 -14.57 2.22
N ARG A 51 -20.32 -15.00 0.98
CA ARG A 51 -19.50 -15.99 0.28
C ARG A 51 -18.17 -15.39 -0.14
N LEU A 52 -18.17 -14.14 -0.63
CA LEU A 52 -16.95 -13.44 -0.98
C LEU A 52 -16.13 -13.13 0.27
N LYS A 53 -16.76 -12.57 1.32
CA LYS A 53 -16.14 -12.31 2.62
C LYS A 53 -15.43 -13.55 3.17
N SER A 54 -16.12 -14.69 3.21
CA SER A 54 -15.53 -15.97 3.68
C SER A 54 -14.33 -16.40 2.84
N ARG A 55 -14.38 -16.22 1.51
CA ARG A 55 -13.27 -16.56 0.61
C ARG A 55 -12.06 -15.64 0.81
N LEU A 56 -12.28 -14.35 1.08
CA LEU A 56 -11.21 -13.39 1.34
C LEU A 56 -10.48 -13.71 2.65
N PHE A 57 -11.22 -13.97 3.74
CA PHE A 57 -10.61 -14.39 5.00
C PHE A 57 -9.88 -15.74 4.87
N TYR A 58 -10.46 -16.69 4.14
CA TYR A 58 -9.77 -17.94 3.85
C TYR A 58 -8.47 -17.70 3.08
N ALA A 59 -8.48 -16.81 2.08
CA ALA A 59 -7.28 -16.45 1.33
C ALA A 59 -6.20 -15.80 2.22
N LEU A 60 -6.58 -14.91 3.13
CA LEU A 60 -5.68 -14.28 4.11
C LEU A 60 -5.10 -15.26 5.13
N SER A 61 -5.74 -16.42 5.35
CA SER A 61 -5.22 -17.47 6.23
C SER A 61 -4.15 -18.38 5.58
N LYS A 62 -3.91 -18.25 4.27
CA LYS A 62 -3.00 -19.13 3.52
C LYS A 62 -1.54 -18.70 3.61
N LYS A 63 -0.64 -19.58 3.17
CA LYS A 63 0.83 -19.35 3.10
C LYS A 63 1.26 -18.12 2.28
N LYS A 64 0.45 -17.68 1.30
CA LYS A 64 0.73 -16.51 0.46
C LYS A 64 -0.48 -15.55 0.48
N PRO A 65 -0.77 -14.96 1.64
CA PRO A 65 -2.06 -14.31 1.89
C PRO A 65 -2.35 -13.19 0.90
N PHE A 66 -1.34 -12.37 0.57
CA PHE A 66 -1.51 -11.24 -0.35
C PHE A 66 -1.77 -11.68 -1.79
N ALA A 67 -1.09 -12.72 -2.27
CA ALA A 67 -1.30 -13.24 -3.62
C ALA A 67 -2.67 -13.91 -3.74
N GLU A 68 -3.06 -14.68 -2.72
CA GLU A 68 -4.35 -15.37 -2.66
C GLU A 68 -5.52 -14.39 -2.56
N PHE A 69 -5.41 -13.35 -1.72
CA PHE A 69 -6.43 -12.31 -1.62
C PHE A 69 -6.60 -11.58 -2.97
N LYS A 70 -5.48 -11.15 -3.59
CA LYS A 70 -5.52 -10.51 -4.91
C LYS A 70 -6.19 -11.41 -5.95
N PHE A 71 -5.86 -12.69 -5.97
CA PHE A 71 -6.51 -13.65 -6.86
C PHE A 71 -8.04 -13.70 -6.64
N VAL A 72 -8.52 -13.74 -5.39
CA VAL A 72 -9.95 -13.71 -5.11
C VAL A 72 -10.60 -12.40 -5.59
N ILE A 73 -9.96 -11.26 -5.31
CA ILE A 73 -10.46 -9.94 -5.69
C ILE A 73 -10.48 -9.74 -7.21
N ASP A 74 -9.44 -10.16 -7.93
CA ASP A 74 -9.39 -10.02 -9.39
C ASP A 74 -10.52 -10.78 -10.10
N HIS A 75 -11.08 -11.80 -9.46
CA HIS A 75 -12.20 -12.60 -9.94
C HIS A 75 -13.53 -12.31 -9.21
N SER A 76 -13.65 -11.15 -8.55
CA SER A 76 -14.83 -10.77 -7.75
C SER A 76 -15.77 -9.78 -8.44
N GLY A 77 -15.52 -9.40 -9.70
CA GLY A 77 -16.36 -8.46 -10.44
C GLY A 77 -16.23 -7.03 -9.89
N HIS A 78 -17.36 -6.39 -9.56
CA HIS A 78 -17.38 -4.99 -9.12
C HIS A 78 -16.56 -4.72 -7.85
N TYR A 79 -16.47 -5.71 -6.95
CA TYR A 79 -15.68 -5.65 -5.73
C TYR A 79 -14.18 -5.40 -5.97
N ARG A 80 -13.65 -5.72 -7.16
CA ARG A 80 -12.29 -5.36 -7.56
C ARG A 80 -12.05 -3.86 -7.59
N GLN A 81 -13.01 -3.14 -8.18
CA GLN A 81 -12.90 -1.69 -8.27
C GLN A 81 -13.13 -1.03 -6.91
N GLU A 82 -14.00 -1.61 -6.08
CA GLU A 82 -14.21 -1.17 -4.70
C GLU A 82 -12.97 -1.37 -3.85
N TRP A 83 -12.28 -2.50 -3.97
CA TRP A 83 -11.00 -2.75 -3.30
C TRP A 83 -9.97 -1.67 -3.64
N PHE A 84 -9.82 -1.31 -4.92
CA PHE A 84 -8.87 -0.25 -5.30
C PHE A 84 -9.25 1.10 -4.72
N LYS A 85 -10.53 1.49 -4.79
CA LYS A 85 -10.98 2.75 -4.18
C LYS A 85 -10.75 2.77 -2.66
N PHE A 86 -11.05 1.66 -1.98
CA PHE A 86 -10.84 1.52 -0.55
C PHE A 86 -9.37 1.64 -0.18
N ARG A 87 -8.52 0.88 -0.86
CA ARG A 87 -7.07 0.87 -0.63
C ARG A 87 -6.44 2.23 -0.92
N ASP A 88 -6.84 2.89 -2.01
CA ASP A 88 -6.29 4.19 -2.39
C ASP A 88 -6.70 5.27 -1.36
N LYS A 89 -7.95 5.23 -0.86
CA LYS A 89 -8.40 6.10 0.23
C LYS A 89 -7.60 5.86 1.52
N TRP A 90 -7.46 4.60 1.91
CA TRP A 90 -6.67 4.23 3.09
C TRP A 90 -5.22 4.71 2.96
N GLN A 91 -4.62 4.58 1.78
CA GLN A 91 -3.24 5.03 1.57
C GLN A 91 -3.09 6.55 1.69
N GLN A 92 -4.09 7.32 1.23
CA GLN A 92 -4.10 8.77 1.41
C GLN A 92 -4.20 9.14 2.90
N GLU A 93 -5.04 8.43 3.65
CA GLU A 93 -5.20 8.64 5.10
C GLU A 93 -3.91 8.28 5.85
N PHE A 94 -3.29 7.14 5.54
CA PHE A 94 -2.01 6.72 6.11
C PHE A 94 -0.89 7.74 5.88
N VAL A 95 -0.79 8.27 4.65
CA VAL A 95 0.22 9.30 4.34
C VAL A 95 -0.08 10.61 5.07
N ALA A 96 -1.35 11.01 5.20
CA ALA A 96 -1.72 12.20 5.95
C ALA A 96 -1.33 12.07 7.43
N GLU A 97 -1.62 10.92 8.06
CA GLU A 97 -1.24 10.63 9.45
C GLU A 97 0.28 10.70 9.64
N LEU A 98 1.06 10.09 8.75
CA LEU A 98 2.53 10.17 8.81
C LEU A 98 3.03 11.62 8.73
N LEU A 99 2.45 12.45 7.86
CA LEU A 99 2.83 13.86 7.72
C LEU A 99 2.46 14.67 8.96
N GLU A 100 1.32 14.37 9.60
CA GLU A 100 0.93 15.00 10.87
C GLU A 100 1.90 14.65 12.00
N ASP A 101 2.26 13.37 12.15
CA ASP A 101 3.20 12.90 13.16
C ASP A 101 4.60 13.51 13.00
N LEU A 102 5.06 13.66 11.75
CA LEU A 102 6.34 14.30 11.42
C LEU A 102 6.33 15.78 11.82
N ASN A 103 5.28 16.52 11.42
CA ASN A 103 5.16 17.94 11.79
C ASN A 103 5.06 18.13 13.31
N ALA A 104 4.39 17.22 14.02
CA ALA A 104 4.27 17.28 15.49
C ALA A 104 5.58 16.93 16.22
N SER A 105 6.51 16.25 15.55
CA SER A 105 7.83 15.89 16.12
C SER A 105 8.88 17.01 15.95
N ASP A 106 8.59 17.99 15.09
CA ASP A 106 9.44 19.16 14.84
C ASP A 106 9.10 20.38 15.75
N GLU A 107 8.05 20.28 16.59
CA GLU A 107 7.67 21.28 17.62
C GLU A 107 8.18 20.93 19.03
#